data_AF-A0A6L3ZYH6-F1
#
_entry.id   AF-A0A6L3ZYH6-F1
#
_cell.length_a   1.000
_cell.length_b   1.000
_cell.length_c   1.000
_cell.angle_alpha   90.00
_cell.angle_beta   90.00
_cell.angle_gamma   90.00
#
_symmetry.space_group_name_H-M   'P 1'
#
loop_
_entity.id
_entity.type
_entity.pdbx_description
1 polymer ?
#
loop_
_entity_poly.entity_id
_entity_poly.type
_entity_poly.pdbx_seq_one_letter_code
_entity_poly.pdbx_strand_id
1 'polypeptide(L)'
;MAQIRSNIFRKYDIRGMVAGADPELTPQVAELVGKAYGSYIQRSFGMKQIFVGGDNRLSTPPLKDAIIKGLASTGVRVVDVGLVMTPTVYYAAASNANSAGIMITGSHLNTQYNGIKMAYGKLAMADAQIQDLLHMIQNDDFNVAQGEVVQDFDMIHRHMKTIQGMVKMGNRKLKV
;
A
#
# COMPACT_ATOMS: atom_id res chain seq x y z
N MET A 1 23.66 1.38 7.30
CA MET A 1 22.26 0.95 7.52
C MET A 1 21.40 2.19 7.71
N ALA A 2 20.28 2.29 6.99
CA ALA A 2 19.34 3.39 7.22
C ALA A 2 18.70 3.23 8.61
N GLN A 3 18.79 4.27 9.45
CA GLN A 3 18.22 4.23 10.79
C GLN A 3 16.69 4.31 10.70
N ILE A 4 16.01 3.17 10.73
CA ILE A 4 14.56 3.07 10.71
C ILE A 4 14.00 3.04 12.13
N ARG A 5 12.96 3.84 12.41
CA ARG A 5 12.32 3.84 13.72
C ARG A 5 11.36 2.66 13.82
N SER A 6 11.60 1.71 14.71
CA SER A 6 10.75 0.52 14.84
C SER A 6 9.32 0.85 15.31
N ASN A 7 9.13 1.93 16.06
CA ASN A 7 7.83 2.35 16.61
C ASN A 7 6.76 2.65 15.54
N ILE A 8 7.15 2.95 14.29
CA ILE A 8 6.19 3.17 13.21
C ILE A 8 5.63 1.86 12.64
N PHE A 9 6.26 0.71 12.91
CA PHE A 9 5.79 -0.63 12.49
C PHE A 9 4.81 -1.16 13.53
N ARG A 10 3.54 -0.79 13.39
CA ARG A 10 2.49 -1.12 14.34
C ARG A 10 1.85 -2.46 14.03
N LYS A 11 0.86 -2.83 14.84
CA LYS A 11 0.13 -4.09 14.74
C LYS A 11 -0.62 -4.28 13.41
N TYR A 12 -1.16 -3.22 12.83
CA TYR A 12 -2.08 -3.32 11.68
C TYR A 12 -1.60 -2.59 10.42
N ASP A 13 -0.65 -1.67 10.59
CA ASP A 13 -0.12 -0.84 9.53
C ASP A 13 1.22 -0.21 9.93
N ILE A 14 1.85 0.46 8.98
CA ILE A 14 2.98 1.34 9.26
C ILE A 14 2.46 2.77 9.39
N ARG A 15 2.84 3.47 10.45
CA ARG A 15 2.26 4.76 10.83
C ARG A 15 3.29 5.67 11.46
N GLY A 16 3.54 6.82 10.84
CA GLY A 16 4.52 7.79 11.33
C GLY A 16 4.15 9.23 10.98
N MET A 17 4.76 10.16 11.71
CA MET A 17 4.71 11.58 11.38
C MET A 17 5.47 11.87 10.08
N VAL A 18 4.92 12.71 9.21
CA VAL A 18 5.47 13.08 7.90
C VAL A 18 5.87 14.54 7.80
N ALA A 19 5.64 15.31 8.86
CA ALA A 19 5.91 16.74 8.95
C ALA A 19 6.79 17.05 10.18
N GLY A 20 7.32 18.26 10.25
CA GLY A 20 8.20 18.71 11.33
C GLY A 20 9.68 18.53 11.01
N ALA A 21 10.54 18.89 11.97
CA ALA A 21 12.00 18.88 11.81
C ALA A 21 12.58 17.46 11.71
N ASP A 22 11.84 16.45 12.16
CA ASP A 22 12.30 15.08 12.32
C ASP A 22 11.19 14.07 11.95
N PRO A 23 10.80 13.98 10.67
CA PRO A 23 9.72 13.11 10.21
C PRO A 23 10.11 11.62 10.33
N GLU A 24 9.17 10.81 10.82
CA GLU A 24 9.37 9.37 11.02
C GLU A 24 9.12 8.55 9.75
N LEU A 25 8.14 8.98 8.94
CA LEU A 25 7.78 8.34 7.68
C LEU A 25 8.21 9.25 6.52
N THR A 26 9.37 8.96 5.95
CA THR A 26 9.95 9.70 4.83
C THR A 26 9.85 8.91 3.53
N PRO A 27 10.06 9.54 2.35
CA PRO A 27 10.18 8.81 1.09
C PRO A 27 11.26 7.71 1.13
N GLN A 28 12.39 7.95 1.81
CA GLN A 28 13.45 6.95 1.96
C GLN A 28 12.96 5.72 2.75
N VAL A 29 12.24 5.94 3.86
CA VAL A 29 11.61 4.86 4.62
C VAL A 29 10.55 4.14 3.78
N ALA A 30 9.74 4.89 3.03
CA ALA A 30 8.71 4.34 2.16
C ALA A 30 9.29 3.47 1.02
N GLU A 31 10.43 3.86 0.44
CA GLU A 31 11.15 3.02 -0.52
C GLU A 31 11.62 1.70 0.10
N LEU A 32 12.17 1.73 1.32
CA LEU A 32 12.58 0.52 2.04
C LEU A 32 11.38 -0.40 2.35
N VAL A 33 10.25 0.16 2.75
CA VAL A 33 9.00 -0.60 2.94
C VAL A 33 8.56 -1.23 1.61
N GLY A 34 8.65 -0.50 0.51
CA GLY A 34 8.37 -1.05 -0.84
C GLY A 34 9.26 -2.24 -1.17
N LYS A 35 10.57 -2.15 -0.91
CA LYS A 35 11.53 -3.26 -1.12
C LYS A 35 11.21 -4.47 -0.25
N ALA A 36 10.98 -4.24 1.04
CA ALA A 36 10.67 -5.31 1.99
C ALA A 36 9.37 -6.03 1.60
N TYR A 37 8.31 -5.27 1.33
CA TYR A 37 7.02 -5.84 0.98
C TYR A 37 7.05 -6.59 -0.35
N GLY A 38 7.66 -6.01 -1.39
CA GLY A 38 7.80 -6.66 -2.70
C GLY A 38 8.59 -7.97 -2.62
N SER A 39 9.60 -8.03 -1.77
CA SER A 39 10.39 -9.25 -1.51
C SER A 39 9.59 -10.28 -0.71
N TYR A 40 8.95 -9.84 0.39
CA TYR A 40 8.15 -10.70 1.27
C TYR A 40 7.01 -11.38 0.51
N ILE A 41 6.24 -10.61 -0.27
CA ILE A 41 5.08 -11.12 -0.99
C ILE A 41 5.47 -12.17 -2.04
N GLN A 42 6.60 -11.98 -2.72
CA GLN A 42 7.12 -12.98 -3.66
C GLN A 42 7.57 -14.26 -2.94
N ARG A 43 8.32 -14.13 -1.85
CA ARG A 43 8.89 -15.29 -1.13
C ARG A 43 7.84 -16.11 -0.39
N SER A 44 6.90 -15.43 0.27
CA SER A 44 5.88 -16.05 1.12
C SER A 44 4.68 -16.56 0.33
N PHE A 45 4.32 -15.90 -0.77
CA PHE A 45 3.07 -16.18 -1.48
C PHE A 45 3.21 -16.36 -3.00
N GLY A 46 4.42 -16.20 -3.56
CA GLY A 46 4.65 -16.31 -5.01
C GLY A 46 3.97 -15.21 -5.85
N MET A 47 3.39 -14.19 -5.23
CA MET A 47 2.66 -13.13 -5.92
C MET A 47 3.64 -12.11 -6.50
N LYS A 48 3.41 -11.68 -7.75
CA LYS A 48 4.30 -10.76 -8.47
C LYS A 48 3.58 -9.50 -8.96
N GLN A 49 2.31 -9.31 -8.62
CA GLN A 49 1.55 -8.11 -8.97
C GLN A 49 1.09 -7.38 -7.71
N ILE A 50 1.34 -6.07 -7.64
CA ILE A 50 1.03 -5.25 -6.46
C ILE A 50 0.33 -3.97 -6.90
N PHE A 51 -0.91 -3.77 -6.44
CA PHE A 51 -1.67 -2.54 -6.65
C PHE A 51 -1.29 -1.49 -5.62
N VAL A 52 -1.04 -0.26 -6.05
CA VAL A 52 -0.66 0.83 -5.15
C VAL A 52 -1.61 2.00 -5.33
N GLY A 53 -2.22 2.45 -4.24
CA GLY A 53 -3.10 3.61 -4.22
C GLY A 53 -2.78 4.54 -3.05
N GLY A 54 -3.28 5.77 -3.10
CA GLY A 54 -3.06 6.75 -2.04
C GLY A 54 -4.28 7.63 -1.77
N ASP A 55 -4.37 8.21 -0.57
CA ASP A 55 -5.34 9.24 -0.23
C ASP A 55 -4.90 10.65 -0.69
N ASN A 56 -5.71 11.67 -0.40
CA ASN A 56 -5.51 13.04 -0.88
C ASN A 56 -4.56 13.90 -0.01
N ARG A 57 -3.76 13.31 0.89
CA ARG A 57 -2.80 14.09 1.68
C ARG A 57 -1.68 14.62 0.80
N LEU A 58 -1.19 15.82 1.09
CA LEU A 58 -0.04 16.41 0.39
C LEU A 58 1.23 15.57 0.51
N SER A 59 1.37 14.80 1.59
CA SER A 59 2.47 13.87 1.81
C SER A 59 2.33 12.56 1.04
N THR A 60 1.16 12.24 0.48
CA THR A 60 0.90 10.95 -0.16
C THR A 60 1.67 10.77 -1.48
N PRO A 61 1.69 11.73 -2.43
CA PRO A 61 2.41 11.56 -3.70
C PRO A 61 3.89 11.16 -3.53
N PRO A 62 4.73 11.88 -2.76
CA PRO A 62 6.14 11.50 -2.62
C PRO A 62 6.35 10.16 -1.90
N LEU A 63 5.46 9.78 -0.97
CA LEU A 63 5.52 8.47 -0.31
C LEU A 63 5.10 7.34 -1.26
N LYS A 64 4.07 7.57 -2.08
CA LYS A 64 3.58 6.60 -3.06
C LYS A 64 4.63 6.33 -4.14
N ASP A 65 5.25 7.38 -4.67
CA ASP A 65 6.30 7.25 -5.70
C ASP A 65 7.50 6.46 -5.17
N ALA A 66 7.90 6.71 -3.92
CA ALA A 66 8.97 5.97 -3.28
C ALA A 66 8.61 4.50 -3.04
N ILE A 67 7.38 4.20 -2.59
CA ILE A 67 6.86 2.82 -2.49
C ILE A 67 6.91 2.12 -3.84
N ILE A 68 6.41 2.76 -4.90
CA ILE A 68 6.38 2.19 -6.26
C ILE A 68 7.81 1.88 -6.72
N LYS A 69 8.75 2.81 -6.53
CA LYS A 69 10.16 2.61 -6.84
C LYS A 69 10.76 1.43 -6.06
N GLY A 70 10.51 1.37 -4.75
CA GLY A 70 10.98 0.27 -3.90
C GLY A 70 10.46 -1.08 -4.37
N LEU A 71 9.15 -1.17 -4.61
CA LEU A 71 8.52 -2.38 -5.14
C LEU A 71 9.12 -2.79 -6.49
N ALA A 72 9.16 -1.89 -7.47
CA ALA A 72 9.67 -2.18 -8.80
C ALA A 72 11.12 -2.68 -8.79
N SER A 73 11.95 -2.24 -7.83
CA SER A 73 13.32 -2.71 -7.67
C SER A 73 13.46 -4.17 -7.19
N THR A 74 12.34 -4.82 -6.83
CA THR A 74 12.29 -6.22 -6.38
C THR A 74 11.82 -7.21 -7.47
N GLY A 75 11.54 -6.72 -8.69
CA GLY A 75 11.08 -7.56 -9.81
C GLY A 75 9.56 -7.78 -9.90
N VAL A 76 8.75 -7.11 -9.06
CA VAL A 76 7.29 -7.19 -9.15
C VAL A 76 6.74 -6.22 -10.20
N ARG A 77 5.55 -6.55 -10.72
CA ARG A 77 4.70 -5.66 -11.48
C ARG A 77 3.89 -4.78 -10.54
N VAL A 78 4.13 -3.48 -10.58
CA VAL A 78 3.44 -2.48 -9.79
C VAL A 78 2.35 -1.84 -10.64
N VAL A 79 1.12 -1.79 -10.12
CA VAL A 79 -0.02 -1.14 -10.77
C VAL A 79 -0.44 0.05 -9.92
N ASP A 80 -0.09 1.27 -10.33
CA ASP A 80 -0.55 2.49 -9.68
C ASP A 80 -2.01 2.75 -10.03
N VAL A 81 -2.90 2.65 -9.04
CA VAL A 81 -4.33 2.91 -9.19
C VAL A 81 -4.72 4.34 -8.81
N GLY A 82 -3.74 5.19 -8.48
CA GLY A 82 -3.92 6.61 -8.30
C GLY A 82 -4.52 7.02 -6.95
N LEU A 83 -5.24 8.14 -6.96
CA LEU A 83 -5.96 8.68 -5.82
C LEU A 83 -7.24 7.88 -5.61
N VAL A 84 -7.27 7.05 -4.56
CA VAL A 84 -8.40 6.14 -4.29
C VAL A 84 -8.63 5.99 -2.79
N MET A 85 -9.70 5.30 -2.43
CA MET A 85 -9.97 4.88 -1.05
C MET A 85 -9.32 3.52 -0.75
N THR A 86 -8.95 3.26 0.51
CA THR A 86 -8.40 1.97 0.96
C THR A 86 -9.15 0.74 0.42
N PRO A 87 -10.50 0.65 0.46
CA PRO A 87 -11.19 -0.52 -0.07
C PRO A 87 -11.02 -0.72 -1.58
N THR A 88 -10.64 0.30 -2.36
CA THR A 88 -10.33 0.13 -3.79
C THR A 88 -9.05 -0.66 -3.99
N VAL A 89 -8.00 -0.38 -3.22
CA VAL A 89 -6.76 -1.17 -3.25
C VAL A 89 -7.03 -2.61 -2.80
N TYR A 90 -7.83 -2.78 -1.74
CA TYR A 90 -8.13 -4.10 -1.20
C TYR A 90 -9.00 -4.90 -2.18
N TYR A 91 -9.96 -4.25 -2.83
CA TYR A 91 -10.73 -4.82 -3.93
C TYR A 91 -9.82 -5.24 -5.08
N ALA A 92 -8.87 -4.40 -5.50
CA ALA A 92 -7.92 -4.72 -6.56
C ALA A 92 -7.05 -5.95 -6.23
N ALA A 93 -6.56 -6.05 -4.99
CA ALA A 93 -5.82 -7.22 -4.52
C ALA A 93 -6.70 -8.48 -4.44
N ALA A 94 -7.94 -8.36 -3.97
CA ALA A 94 -8.85 -9.49 -3.75
C ALA A 94 -9.51 -10.02 -5.03
N SER A 95 -9.72 -9.16 -6.03
CA SER A 95 -10.42 -9.49 -7.29
C SER A 95 -9.47 -9.98 -8.38
N ASN A 96 -8.17 -9.76 -8.25
CA ASN A 96 -7.16 -10.24 -9.19
C ASN A 96 -6.37 -11.40 -8.60
N ALA A 97 -6.20 -12.47 -9.37
CA ALA A 97 -5.43 -13.63 -8.94
C ALA A 97 -3.97 -13.23 -8.66
N ASN A 98 -3.35 -13.89 -7.67
CA ASN A 98 -1.92 -13.75 -7.33
C ASN A 98 -1.46 -12.29 -7.20
N SER A 99 -2.30 -11.45 -6.59
CA SER A 99 -2.07 -10.02 -6.45
C SER A 99 -2.09 -9.56 -4.99
N ALA A 100 -1.36 -8.50 -4.71
CA ALA A 100 -1.29 -7.85 -3.42
C ALA A 100 -1.56 -6.34 -3.55
N GLY A 101 -1.56 -5.60 -2.44
CA GLY A 101 -1.97 -4.21 -2.41
C GLY A 101 -1.28 -3.38 -1.32
N ILE A 102 -0.93 -2.14 -1.66
CA ILE A 102 -0.47 -1.12 -0.72
C ILE A 102 -1.34 0.13 -0.84
N MET A 103 -1.82 0.63 0.29
CA MET A 103 -2.55 1.89 0.39
C MET A 103 -1.78 2.87 1.27
N ILE A 104 -1.42 4.03 0.70
CA ILE A 104 -0.84 5.14 1.45
C ILE A 104 -1.98 6.01 2.00
N THR A 105 -2.16 6.01 3.31
CA THR A 105 -3.20 6.83 3.95
C THR A 105 -2.91 7.07 5.41
N GLY A 106 -3.17 8.29 5.89
CA GLY A 106 -3.24 8.67 7.31
C GLY A 106 -4.52 8.19 8.03
N SER A 107 -5.45 7.56 7.30
CA SER A 107 -6.81 7.25 7.75
C SER A 107 -7.49 8.51 8.32
N HIS A 108 -7.87 8.49 9.59
CA HIS A 108 -8.56 9.59 10.29
C HIS A 108 -7.62 10.54 11.04
N LEU A 109 -6.30 10.30 11.00
CA LEU A 109 -5.35 11.16 11.72
C LEU A 109 -5.23 12.53 11.07
N ASN A 110 -4.73 13.51 11.83
CA ASN A 110 -4.42 14.83 11.27
C ASN A 110 -3.37 14.75 10.13
N THR A 111 -3.20 15.82 9.37
CA THR A 111 -2.36 15.87 8.16
C THR A 111 -0.85 15.76 8.44
N GLN A 112 -0.41 15.88 9.69
CA GLN A 112 0.98 15.66 10.08
C GLN A 112 1.36 14.17 10.10
N TYR A 113 0.38 13.26 10.00
CA TYR A 113 0.60 11.82 9.90
C TYR A 113 0.23 11.28 8.52
N ASN A 114 0.93 10.22 8.13
CA ASN A 114 0.51 9.34 7.04
C ASN A 114 0.81 7.89 7.44
N GLY A 115 0.53 6.92 6.57
CA GLY A 115 0.82 5.53 6.85
C GLY A 115 0.65 4.64 5.63
N ILE A 116 0.99 3.37 5.80
CA ILE A 116 1.05 2.38 4.75
C ILE A 116 0.28 1.15 5.24
N LYS A 117 -0.85 0.87 4.60
CA LYS A 117 -1.66 -0.34 4.82
C LYS A 117 -1.34 -1.35 3.73
N MET A 118 -1.26 -2.63 4.07
CA MET A 118 -0.81 -3.69 3.17
C MET A 118 -1.81 -4.85 3.16
N ALA A 119 -2.04 -5.46 2.00
CA ALA A 119 -2.98 -6.55 1.79
C ALA A 119 -2.46 -7.56 0.77
N TYR A 120 -2.71 -8.85 0.93
CA TYR A 120 -2.33 -9.90 -0.03
C TYR A 120 -3.54 -10.78 -0.34
N GLY A 121 -3.88 -10.91 -1.62
CA GLY A 121 -5.15 -11.49 -2.04
C GLY A 121 -6.33 -10.84 -1.28
N LYS A 122 -7.05 -11.64 -0.50
CA LYS A 122 -8.23 -11.22 0.27
C LYS A 122 -7.91 -10.79 1.71
N LEU A 123 -6.67 -10.89 2.14
CA LEU A 123 -6.27 -10.71 3.54
C LEU A 123 -5.50 -9.40 3.73
N ALA A 124 -5.66 -8.79 4.91
CA ALA A 124 -4.80 -7.70 5.35
C ALA A 124 -3.55 -8.27 6.03
N MET A 125 -2.41 -7.61 5.85
CA MET A 125 -1.18 -7.92 6.59
C MET A 125 -1.25 -7.32 7.99
N ALA A 126 -0.83 -8.08 9.00
CA ALA A 126 -0.85 -7.66 10.40
C ALA A 126 0.21 -8.37 11.26
N ASP A 127 0.37 -7.91 12.49
CA ASP A 127 1.12 -8.54 13.57
C ASP A 127 2.56 -8.88 13.17
N ALA A 128 2.97 -10.14 13.33
CA ALA A 128 4.31 -10.64 13.06
C ALA A 128 4.75 -10.34 11.63
N GLN A 129 3.83 -10.34 10.66
CA GLN A 129 4.16 -10.06 9.26
C GLN A 129 4.71 -8.65 9.06
N ILE A 130 4.23 -7.67 9.82
CA ILE A 130 4.74 -6.30 9.75
C ILE A 130 6.12 -6.20 10.40
N GLN A 131 6.36 -6.97 11.47
CA GLN A 131 7.69 -7.04 12.09
C GLN A 131 8.69 -7.76 11.19
N ASP A 132 8.26 -8.76 10.41
CA ASP A 132 9.11 -9.41 9.41
C ASP A 132 9.62 -8.39 8.37
N LEU A 133 8.77 -7.46 7.93
CA LEU A 133 9.22 -6.38 7.03
C LEU A 133 10.28 -5.50 7.69
N LEU A 134 10.11 -5.16 8.97
CA LEU A 134 11.11 -4.39 9.72
C LEU A 134 12.44 -5.14 9.77
N HIS A 135 12.41 -6.45 10.07
CA HIS A 135 13.62 -7.28 10.09
C HIS A 135 14.28 -7.36 8.72
N MET A 136 13.52 -7.50 7.64
CA MET A 136 14.08 -7.47 6.28
C MET A 136 14.78 -6.14 5.99
N ILE A 137 14.18 -5.01 6.41
CA ILE A 137 14.78 -3.69 6.24
C ILE A 137 16.08 -3.55 7.04
N GLN A 138 16.11 -4.02 8.27
CA GLN A 138 17.30 -3.92 9.14
C GLN A 138 18.48 -4.76 8.63
N ASN A 139 18.20 -5.84 7.89
CA ASN A 139 19.21 -6.75 7.37
C ASN A 139 19.54 -6.50 5.89
N ASP A 140 18.97 -5.46 5.26
CA ASP A 140 19.07 -5.21 3.82
C ASP A 140 18.70 -6.45 2.96
N ASP A 141 17.78 -7.30 3.46
CA ASP A 141 17.38 -8.55 2.84
C ASP A 141 16.24 -8.32 1.84
N PHE A 142 16.62 -7.94 0.62
CA PHE A 142 15.69 -7.66 -0.47
C PHE A 142 15.97 -8.52 -1.69
N ASN A 143 14.92 -8.85 -2.44
CA ASN A 143 15.08 -9.25 -3.82
C ASN A 143 15.60 -8.06 -4.64
N VAL A 144 16.49 -8.32 -5.58
CA VAL A 144 17.00 -7.32 -6.52
C VAL A 144 16.70 -7.81 -7.93
N ALA A 145 15.76 -7.15 -8.59
CA ALA A 145 15.35 -7.47 -9.96
C ALA A 145 14.63 -6.28 -10.60
N GLN A 146 14.62 -6.21 -11.92
CA GLN A 146 13.88 -5.18 -12.65
C GLN A 146 12.41 -5.57 -12.79
N GLY A 147 11.53 -4.82 -12.13
CA GLY A 147 10.08 -4.94 -12.25
C GLY A 147 9.49 -4.04 -13.33
N GLU A 148 8.16 -4.00 -13.38
CA GLU A 148 7.39 -3.17 -14.30
C GLU A 148 6.51 -2.21 -13.48
N VAL A 149 6.33 -0.97 -13.96
CA VAL A 149 5.37 -0.02 -13.39
C VAL A 149 4.36 0.36 -14.47
N VAL A 150 3.08 0.14 -14.19
CA VAL A 150 1.95 0.54 -15.05
C VAL A 150 0.94 1.34 -14.24
N GLN A 151 0.02 2.01 -14.93
CA GLN A 151 -1.07 2.77 -14.33
C GLN A 151 -2.42 2.17 -14.70
N ASP A 152 -3.36 2.21 -13.75
CA ASP A 152 -4.73 1.75 -13.94
C ASP A 152 -5.71 2.59 -13.10
N PHE A 153 -6.02 3.78 -13.60
CA PHE A 153 -6.89 4.73 -12.91
C PHE A 153 -8.39 4.37 -13.00
N ASP A 154 -8.75 3.33 -13.77
CA ASP A 154 -10.13 2.83 -13.86
C ASP A 154 -10.48 1.78 -12.80
N MET A 155 -9.51 1.37 -11.97
CA MET A 155 -9.76 0.43 -10.88
C MET A 155 -10.86 0.93 -9.92
N ILE A 156 -10.89 2.24 -9.62
CA ILE A 156 -11.94 2.83 -8.77
C ILE A 156 -13.32 2.68 -9.39
N HIS A 157 -13.47 2.89 -10.70
CA HIS A 157 -14.75 2.75 -11.40
C HIS A 157 -15.24 1.29 -11.36
N ARG A 158 -14.33 0.31 -11.55
CA ARG A 158 -14.67 -1.12 -11.43
C ARG A 158 -15.08 -1.50 -10.01
N HIS A 159 -14.39 -0.99 -9.00
CA HIS A 159 -14.76 -1.19 -7.61
C HIS A 159 -16.16 -0.62 -7.31
N MET A 160 -16.43 0.62 -7.71
CA MET A 160 -17.73 1.27 -7.50
C MET A 160 -18.86 0.55 -8.25
N LYS A 161 -18.64 0.15 -9.51
CA LYS A 161 -19.60 -0.63 -10.29
C LYS A 161 -19.95 -1.96 -9.62
N THR A 162 -18.95 -2.60 -8.99
CA THR A 162 -19.17 -3.84 -8.24
C THR A 162 -20.09 -3.60 -7.03
N ILE A 163 -19.82 -2.56 -6.23
CA ILE A 163 -20.67 -2.19 -5.09
C ILE A 163 -22.09 -1.87 -5.57
N GLN A 164 -22.23 -1.08 -6.64
CA GLN A 164 -23.53 -0.73 -7.20
C GLN A 164 -24.33 -1.98 -7.62
N GLY A 165 -23.67 -2.99 -8.19
CA GLY A 165 -24.31 -4.26 -8.57
C GLY A 165 -24.77 -5.12 -7.39
N MET A 166 -24.28 -4.87 -6.18
CA MET A 166 -24.68 -5.58 -4.96
C MET A 166 -25.94 -4.99 -4.32
N VAL A 167 -26.35 -3.78 -4.71
CA VAL A 167 -27.48 -3.06 -4.12
C VAL A 167 -28.67 -3.07 -5.07
N LYS A 168 -29.82 -3.53 -4.57
CA LYS A 168 -31.11 -3.40 -5.27
C LYS A 168 -31.88 -2.22 -4.69
N MET A 169 -31.94 -1.14 -5.45
CA MET A 169 -32.75 0.02 -5.09
C MET A 169 -34.23 -0.27 -5.35
N GLY A 170 -35.09 0.07 -4.40
CA GLY A 170 -36.54 0.10 -4.62
C GLY A 170 -36.97 1.36 -5.37
N ASN A 171 -38.27 1.47 -5.66
CA ASN A 171 -38.86 2.61 -6.38
C ASN A 171 -38.89 3.92 -5.55
N ARG A 172 -38.53 3.86 -4.26
CA ARG A 172 -38.53 5.02 -3.37
C ARG A 172 -37.32 5.90 -3.67
N LYS A 173 -37.57 7.15 -4.06
CA LYS A 173 -36.52 8.18 -4.16
C LYS A 173 -35.96 8.48 -2.77
N LEU A 174 -34.69 8.18 -2.54
CA LEU A 174 -33.97 8.55 -1.31
C LEU A 174 -33.42 9.97 -1.44
N LYS A 175 -33.31 10.67 -0.30
CA LYS A 175 -32.57 11.94 -0.15
C LYS A 175 -31.32 11.60 0.65
N VAL A 176 -30.15 11.75 0.04
CA VAL A 176 -28.83 11.45 0.60
C VAL A 176 -28.02 12.73 0.62
#